data_AF-A0A950V612-F1
#
_entry.id   AF-A0A950V612-F1
#
_cell.length_a   1.000
_cell.length_b   1.000
_cell.length_c   1.000
_cell.angle_alpha   90.00
_cell.angle_beta   90.00
_cell.angle_gamma   90.00
#
_symmetry.space_group_name_H-M   'P 1'
#
loop_
_entity.id
_entity.type
_entity.pdbx_description
1 polymer ?
#
loop_
_entity_poly.entity_id
_entity_poly.type
_entity_poly.pdbx_seq_one_letter_code
_entity_poly.pdbx_strand_id
1 'polypeptide(L)'
;LHYAPIAATVMGEPPEIVPFLGSGRLEEPLDRYKVTAVFHGHAHHGTFEAKTRGGVPVFNVAMPVLRKNFPDRPPVHVIELPVPVPA
;
A
#
# COMPACT_ATOMS: atom_id res chain seq x y z
N LEU A 1 -3.89 -6.46 -2.80
CA LEU A 1 -5.21 -5.80 -2.95
C LEU A 1 -5.20 -4.97 -4.23
N HIS A 2 -6.37 -4.58 -4.76
CA HIS A 2 -6.41 -3.58 -5.83
C HIS A 2 -6.58 -2.16 -5.24
N TYR A 3 -7.58 -1.98 -4.37
CA TYR A 3 -7.95 -0.72 -3.74
C TYR A 3 -7.12 -0.36 -2.50
N ALA A 4 -7.00 0.94 -2.21
CA ALA A 4 -6.24 1.45 -1.07
C ALA A 4 -6.95 1.16 0.27
N PRO A 5 -6.24 0.57 1.25
CA PRO A 5 -6.83 0.29 2.56
C PRO A 5 -6.75 1.46 3.53
N ILE A 6 -5.87 2.44 3.27
CA ILE A 6 -5.65 3.61 4.12
C ILE A 6 -5.63 4.90 3.30
N ALA A 7 -6.09 6.00 3.87
CA ALA A 7 -6.13 7.30 3.19
C ALA A 7 -4.72 7.83 2.86
N ALA A 8 -3.72 7.49 3.67
CA ALA A 8 -2.35 7.98 3.49
C ALA A 8 -1.73 7.59 2.14
N THR A 9 -2.12 6.46 1.54
CA THR A 9 -1.57 5.99 0.26
C THR A 9 -2.32 6.50 -0.97
N VAL A 10 -3.42 7.25 -0.79
CA VAL A 10 -4.10 7.97 -1.89
C VAL A 10 -3.77 9.47 -1.90
N MET A 11 -2.98 9.95 -0.93
CA MET A 11 -2.52 11.34 -0.91
C MET A 11 -1.73 11.66 -2.19
N GLY A 12 -2.14 12.72 -2.88
CA GLY A 12 -1.61 13.10 -4.20
C GLY A 12 -2.62 12.93 -5.34
N GLU A 13 -3.70 12.17 -5.12
CA GLU A 13 -4.82 12.08 -6.05
C GLU A 13 -5.78 13.27 -5.93
N PRO A 14 -6.53 13.61 -6.99
CA PRO A 14 -7.63 14.56 -6.91
C PRO A 14 -8.64 14.16 -5.81
N PRO A 15 -9.01 15.06 -4.88
CA PRO A 15 -9.95 14.75 -3.80
C PRO A 15 -11.29 14.17 -4.29
N GLU A 16 -11.72 14.58 -5.48
CA GLU A 16 -12.96 14.15 -6.11
C GLU A 16 -12.99 12.65 -6.40
N ILE A 17 -11.82 12.04 -6.63
CA ILE A 17 -11.73 10.61 -6.97
C ILE A 17 -11.44 9.72 -5.75
N VAL A 18 -10.98 10.30 -4.62
CA VAL A 18 -10.62 9.55 -3.40
C VAL A 18 -11.67 8.52 -2.96
N PRO A 19 -12.99 8.81 -2.99
CA PRO A 19 -14.02 7.82 -2.62
C PRO A 19 -14.06 6.56 -3.51
N PHE A 20 -13.49 6.61 -4.71
CA PHE A 20 -13.42 5.50 -5.67
C PHE A 20 -12.10 4.74 -5.62
N LEU A 21 -11.13 5.20 -4.80
CA LEU A 21 -9.78 4.65 -4.76
C LEU A 21 -9.57 3.60 -3.66
N GLY A 22 -10.45 3.56 -2.66
CA GLY A 22 -10.20 2.80 -1.46
C GLY A 22 -11.35 2.79 -0.45
N SER A 23 -11.12 2.13 0.67
CA SER A 23 -12.01 2.19 1.82
C SER A 23 -11.24 1.91 3.10
N GLY A 24 -11.38 2.79 4.10
CA GLY A 24 -10.81 2.56 5.44
C GLY A 24 -11.38 1.32 6.15
N ARG A 25 -12.52 0.77 5.69
CA ARG A 25 -13.05 -0.50 6.20
C ARG A 25 -12.11 -1.69 5.93
N LEU A 26 -11.18 -1.54 4.99
CA LEU A 26 -10.15 -2.54 4.69
C LEU A 26 -9.02 -2.53 5.71
N GLU A 27 -8.80 -1.44 6.46
CA GLU A 27 -7.70 -1.33 7.44
C GLU A 27 -7.88 -2.27 8.63
N GLU A 28 -9.10 -2.34 9.17
CA GLU A 28 -9.38 -3.09 10.40
C GLU A 28 -9.03 -4.59 10.32
N PRO A 29 -9.39 -5.33 9.25
CA PRO A 29 -8.98 -6.72 9.12
C PRO A 29 -7.45 -6.89 9.03
N LEU A 30 -6.74 -5.97 8.38
CA LEU A 30 -5.28 -6.05 8.21
C LEU A 30 -4.57 -5.98 9.58
N ASP A 31 -5.03 -5.05 10.43
CA ASP A 31 -4.52 -4.92 11.80
C ASP A 31 -4.94 -6.10 12.68
N ARG A 32 -6.20 -6.55 12.60
CA ARG A 32 -6.71 -7.67 13.40
C ARG A 32 -5.92 -8.96 13.17
N TYR A 33 -5.65 -9.29 11.90
CA TYR A 33 -4.96 -10.52 11.53
C TYR A 33 -3.44 -10.40 11.53
N LYS A 34 -2.89 -9.23 11.89
CA LYS A 34 -1.45 -8.99 12.04
C LYS A 34 -0.65 -9.40 10.80
N VAL A 35 -1.10 -8.97 9.62
CA VAL A 35 -0.37 -9.23 8.37
C VAL A 35 0.98 -8.52 8.38
N THR A 36 1.99 -9.11 7.76
CA THR A 36 3.35 -8.56 7.78
C THR A 36 3.51 -7.31 6.90
N ALA A 37 2.82 -7.29 5.76
CA ALA A 37 2.86 -6.19 4.80
C ALA A 37 1.63 -6.23 3.90
N VAL A 38 1.26 -5.07 3.34
CA VAL A 38 0.11 -4.93 2.45
C VAL A 38 0.52 -4.24 1.17
N PHE A 39 0.06 -4.77 0.04
CA PHE A 39 0.27 -4.18 -1.28
C PHE A 39 -1.07 -3.85 -1.92
N HIS A 40 -1.21 -2.66 -2.47
CA HIS A 40 -2.36 -2.26 -3.30
C HIS A 40 -1.94 -1.46 -4.53
N GLY A 41 -2.85 -1.23 -5.46
CA GLY A 41 -2.64 -0.37 -6.63
C GLY A 41 -3.71 0.71 -6.72
N HIS A 42 -4.19 0.94 -7.95
CA HIS A 42 -5.34 1.79 -8.30
C HIS A 42 -5.13 3.31 -8.11
N ALA A 43 -4.47 3.76 -7.04
CA ALA A 43 -4.10 5.16 -6.83
C ALA A 43 -2.78 5.50 -7.57
N HIS A 44 -2.88 5.90 -8.83
CA HIS A 44 -1.76 6.19 -9.73
C HIS A 44 -0.95 7.45 -9.36
N HIS A 45 -1.53 8.42 -8.68
CA HIS A 45 -0.83 9.61 -8.15
C HIS A 45 -0.68 9.59 -6.63
N GLY A 46 -0.99 8.46 -6.01
CA GLY A 46 -0.90 8.28 -4.56
C GLY A 46 0.53 8.23 -4.02
N THR A 47 0.63 8.03 -2.72
CA THR A 47 1.90 7.88 -2.00
C THR A 47 2.36 6.43 -2.02
N PHE A 48 3.67 6.22 -2.22
CA PHE A 48 4.27 4.89 -2.30
C PHE A 48 4.11 4.05 -1.03
N GLU A 49 4.38 4.63 0.14
CA GLU A 49 4.38 3.90 1.42
C GLU A 49 3.69 4.72 2.51
N ALA A 50 2.93 4.02 3.35
CA ALA A 50 2.48 4.50 4.65
C ALA A 50 2.24 3.31 5.59
N LYS A 51 1.60 3.53 6.74
CA LYS A 51 1.28 2.49 7.71
C LYS A 51 -0.17 2.58 8.15
N THR A 52 -0.77 1.42 8.44
CA THR A 52 -2.03 1.37 9.18
C THR A 52 -1.86 1.91 10.60
N ARG A 53 -2.96 2.13 11.30
CA ARG A 53 -2.97 2.47 12.72
C ARG A 53 -2.26 1.42 13.58
N GLY A 54 -2.40 0.14 13.24
CA GLY A 54 -1.67 -0.97 13.88
C GLY A 54 -0.20 -1.05 13.51
N GLY A 55 0.30 -0.19 12.63
CA GLY A 55 1.71 -0.12 12.22
C GLY A 55 2.09 -1.05 11.07
N VAL A 56 1.13 -1.74 10.46
CA VAL A 56 1.37 -2.60 9.29
C VAL A 56 1.80 -1.74 8.11
N PRO A 57 2.94 -2.03 7.45
CA PRO A 57 3.38 -1.27 6.28
C PRO A 57 2.45 -1.55 5.09
N VAL A 58 2.04 -0.48 4.41
CA VAL A 58 1.17 -0.48 3.24
C VAL A 58 1.88 0.18 2.07
N PHE A 59 2.01 -0.57 0.98
CA PHE A 59 2.70 -0.14 -0.24
C PHE A 59 1.71 0.03 -1.39
N ASN A 60 1.68 1.23 -1.97
CA ASN A 60 1.04 1.48 -3.24
C ASN A 60 1.99 1.13 -4.38
N VAL A 61 1.73 -0.01 -5.00
CA VAL A 61 2.51 -0.58 -6.12
C VAL A 61 1.88 -0.29 -7.48
N ALA A 62 1.05 0.75 -7.59
CA ALA A 62 0.61 1.25 -8.89
C ALA A 62 1.82 1.62 -9.76
N MET A 63 1.82 1.19 -11.03
CA MET A 63 2.94 1.38 -11.95
C MET A 63 3.43 2.85 -12.03
N PRO A 64 2.56 3.87 -12.10
CA PRO A 64 3.02 5.26 -12.11
C PRO A 64 3.70 5.69 -10.81
N VAL A 65 3.22 5.20 -9.66
CA VAL A 65 3.83 5.43 -8.34
C VAL A 65 5.21 4.80 -8.27
N LEU A 66 5.37 3.55 -8.74
CA LEU A 66 6.66 2.87 -8.76
C LEU A 66 7.67 3.55 -9.69
N ARG A 67 7.25 3.94 -10.90
CA ARG A 67 8.12 4.68 -11.84
C ARG A 67 8.59 6.02 -11.27
N LYS A 68 7.71 6.74 -10.56
CA LYS A 68 8.05 8.00 -9.90
C LYS A 68 9.06 7.83 -8.76
N ASN A 69 8.88 6.80 -7.94
CA ASN A 69 9.72 6.58 -6.74
C ASN A 69 11.02 5.81 -7.05
N PHE A 70 11.06 5.06 -8.16
CA PHE A 70 12.18 4.21 -8.55
C PHE A 70 12.61 4.49 -10.01
N PRO A 71 13.05 5.71 -10.33
CA PRO A 71 13.37 6.10 -11.71
C PRO A 71 14.57 5.34 -12.30
N ASP A 72 15.55 4.95 -11.47
CA ASP A 72 16.83 4.37 -11.91
C ASP A 72 16.88 2.84 -11.83
N ARG A 73 15.73 2.19 -11.61
CA ARG A 73 15.63 0.72 -11.50
C ARG A 73 14.30 0.20 -12.03
N PRO A 74 14.16 -1.12 -12.29
CA PRO A 74 12.86 -1.68 -12.65
C PRO A 74 11.78 -1.30 -11.62
N PRO A 75 10.54 -0.99 -12.06
CA PRO A 75 9.47 -0.52 -11.19
C PRO A 75 8.87 -1.69 -10.40
N VAL A 76 9.67 -2.22 -9.48
CA VAL A 76 9.35 -3.32 -8.59
C VAL A 76 9.74 -2.96 -7.17
N HIS A 77 8.91 -3.37 -6.22
CA HIS A 77 9.24 -3.30 -4.79
C HIS A 77 9.33 -4.72 -4.25
N VAL A 78 10.49 -5.05 -3.68
CA VAL A 78 10.77 -6.35 -3.10
C VAL A 78 10.84 -6.18 -1.59
N ILE A 79 10.13 -7.04 -0.87
CA ILE A 79 10.26 -7.20 0.57
C ILE A 79 10.84 -8.57 0.87
N GLU A 80 11.72 -8.64 1.85
CA GLU A 80 12.26 -9.90 2.37
C GLU A 80 11.52 -10.24 3.67
N LEU A 81 10.95 -11.44 3.73
CA LEU A 81 10.23 -11.91 4.90
C LEU A 81 11.03 -13.04 5.56
N PRO A 82 11.23 -12.99 6.89
CA PRO A 82 11.85 -14.11 7.59
C PRO A 82 10.93 -15.33 7.49
N VAL A 83 11.50 -16.47 7.12
CA VAL A 83 10.79 -17.76 7.19
C VAL A 83 10.78 -18.17 8.67
N PRO A 84 9.59 -18.36 9.29
CA PRO A 84 9.53 -18.87 10.65
C PRO A 84 10.20 -20.25 10.71
N VAL A 85 11.11 -20.46 11.67
CA VAL A 85 11.61 -21.80 11.95
C VAL A 85 10.43 -22.61 12.50
N PRO A 86 10.05 -23.73 11.88
CA PRO A 86 9.02 -24.61 12.44
C PRO A 86 9.43 -25.03 13.85
N ALA A 87 8.47 -25.00 14.78
CA ALA A 87 8.67 -25.46 16.16
C ALA A 87 8.89 -26.98 16.23
#